data_AF-A0AAP1RCF1-F1
#
_entry.id   AF-A0AAP1RCF1-F1
#
_cell.length_a   1.000
_cell.length_b   1.000
_cell.length_c   1.000
_cell.angle_alpha   90.00
_cell.angle_beta   90.00
_cell.angle_gamma   90.00
#
_symmetry.space_group_name_H-M   'P 1'
#
loop_
_entity.id
_entity.type
_entity.pdbx_description
1 polymer ?
#
loop_
_entity_poly.entity_id
_entity_poly.type
_entity_poly.pdbx_seq_one_letter_code
_entity_poly.pdbx_strand_id
1 'polypeptide(L)'
;SYSRPIGSRSSFYLALNKDLDGDGYSALMQLVIPFDINGLLNIGVTRDSDRRYSERVIWSRSTPSQGGLGWNLGYGGGASRYQQADLTWRMQNVQLQGGLYGETGNYTRWADLSGSLVWMDNAVFASNRINDAFVLVSTKG
;
A
#
# COMPACT_ATOMS: atom_id res chain seq x y z
N SER A 1 21.52 -6.60 -3.44
CA SER A 1 20.17 -7.18 -3.28
C SER A 1 20.01 -8.34 -4.25
N TYR A 2 19.18 -9.32 -3.92
CA TYR A 2 18.88 -10.50 -4.71
C TYR A 2 17.37 -10.71 -4.71
N SER A 3 16.77 -10.87 -5.88
CA SER A 3 15.34 -11.13 -6.04
C SER A 3 15.14 -12.36 -6.92
N ARG A 4 14.33 -13.32 -6.48
CA ARG A 4 14.01 -14.51 -7.27
C ARG A 4 12.51 -14.80 -7.22
N PRO A 5 11.85 -15.01 -8.37
CA PRO A 5 10.49 -15.55 -8.38
C PRO A 5 10.50 -16.97 -7.82
N ILE A 6 9.53 -17.29 -6.96
CA ILE A 6 9.31 -18.63 -6.40
C ILE A 6 7.94 -19.11 -6.86
N GLY A 7 7.89 -20.21 -7.60
CA GLY A 7 6.65 -20.70 -8.22
C GLY A 7 6.16 -19.83 -9.37
N SER A 8 4.86 -19.86 -9.66
CA SER A 8 4.28 -19.20 -10.84
C SER A 8 3.97 -17.70 -10.64
N ARG A 9 3.89 -17.20 -9.39
CA ARG A 9 3.52 -15.79 -9.11
C ARG A 9 4.16 -15.16 -7.86
N SER A 10 4.80 -15.93 -6.98
CA SER A 10 5.40 -15.39 -5.74
C SER A 10 6.80 -14.87 -6.00
N SER A 11 7.24 -13.87 -5.23
CA SER A 11 8.57 -13.26 -5.36
C SER A 11 9.24 -13.16 -4.00
N PHE A 12 10.49 -13.60 -3.94
CA PHE A 12 11.33 -13.49 -2.75
C PHE A 12 12.45 -12.47 -2.99
N TYR A 13 12.68 -11.64 -1.98
CA TYR A 13 13.63 -10.56 -1.98
C TYR A 13 14.54 -10.67 -0.75
N LEU A 14 15.84 -10.57 -0.98
CA LEU A 14 16.85 -10.53 0.06
C LEU A 14 17.79 -9.35 -0.22
N ALA A 15 17.97 -8.47 0.75
CA ALA A 15 18.92 -7.37 0.68
C ALA A 15 19.81 -7.38 1.91
N LEU A 16 21.10 -7.13 1.70
CA LEU A 16 22.10 -6.96 2.74
C LEU A 16 22.81 -5.64 2.42
N ASN A 17 22.82 -4.74 3.39
CA ASN A 17 23.50 -3.45 3.31
C ASN A 17 24.48 -3.36 4.47
N LYS A 18 25.71 -2.93 4.17
CA LYS A 18 26.75 -2.70 5.18
C LYS A 18 26.85 -1.20 5.41
N ASP A 19 26.85 -0.76 6.67
CA ASP A 19 27.08 0.64 6.98
C ASP A 19 28.53 1.01 6.66
N LEU A 20 28.72 2.20 6.06
CA LEU A 20 30.05 2.68 5.64
C LEU A 20 30.76 3.46 6.76
N ASP A 21 30.01 3.98 7.73
CA ASP A 21 30.50 4.77 8.88
C ASP A 21 30.63 3.97 10.18
N GLY A 22 30.25 2.69 10.21
CA GLY A 22 30.36 1.81 11.39
C GLY A 22 30.43 0.33 11.04
N ASP A 23 30.68 -0.53 12.04
CA ASP A 23 30.75 -2.00 11.87
C ASP A 23 29.37 -2.69 11.73
N GLY A 24 28.31 -1.90 11.52
CA GLY A 24 26.93 -2.35 11.43
C GLY A 24 26.58 -2.97 10.08
N TYR A 25 25.63 -3.90 10.07
CA TYR A 25 25.00 -4.39 8.86
C TYR A 25 23.48 -4.44 9.04
N SER A 26 22.75 -4.04 8.01
CA SER A 26 21.31 -4.20 7.93
C SER A 26 20.97 -5.29 6.91
N ALA A 27 19.95 -6.06 7.22
CA ALA A 27 19.46 -7.14 6.39
C ALA A 27 17.95 -7.03 6.25
N LEU A 28 17.43 -7.28 5.05
CA LEU A 28 16.00 -7.36 4.78
C LEU A 28 15.73 -8.65 4.02
N MET A 29 14.76 -9.40 4.49
CA MET A 29 14.21 -10.55 3.81
C MET A 29 12.71 -10.32 3.63
N GLN A 30 12.18 -10.53 2.43
CA GLN A 30 10.77 -10.29 2.13
C GLN A 30 10.24 -11.30 1.12
N LEU A 31 9.03 -11.78 1.35
CA LEU A 31 8.28 -12.68 0.50
C LEU A 31 6.96 -12.03 0.13
N VAL A 32 6.69 -11.94 -1.16
CA VAL A 32 5.45 -11.37 -1.72
C VAL A 32 4.70 -12.46 -2.45
N ILE A 33 3.47 -12.71 -2.04
CA ILE A 33 2.58 -13.73 -2.57
C ILE A 33 1.31 -13.03 -3.06
N PRO A 34 1.13 -12.86 -4.39
CA PRO A 34 -0.16 -12.46 -4.94
C PRO A 34 -1.12 -13.67 -4.94
N PHE A 35 -2.35 -13.44 -4.49
CA PHE A 35 -3.44 -14.40 -4.55
C PHE A 35 -4.39 -14.05 -5.69
N ASP A 36 -5.05 -15.08 -6.24
CA ASP A 36 -5.96 -14.93 -7.39
C ASP A 36 -7.19 -14.05 -7.09
N ILE A 37 -7.53 -13.84 -5.81
CA ILE A 37 -8.62 -12.96 -5.34
C ILE A 37 -8.25 -11.46 -5.26
N ASN A 38 -7.33 -10.97 -6.12
CA ASN A 38 -6.76 -9.61 -6.09
C ASN A 38 -6.08 -9.21 -4.77
N GLY A 39 -5.72 -10.19 -3.94
CA GLY A 39 -5.06 -9.99 -2.66
C GLY A 39 -3.55 -10.12 -2.79
N LEU A 40 -2.80 -9.37 -1.99
CA LEU A 40 -1.34 -9.44 -1.90
C LEU A 40 -0.96 -9.62 -0.44
N LEU A 41 -0.24 -10.70 -0.16
CA LEU A 41 0.36 -10.96 1.14
C LEU A 41 1.86 -10.72 1.03
N ASN A 42 2.38 -9.95 1.98
CA ASN A 42 3.76 -9.55 2.06
C ASN A 42 4.26 -9.86 3.46
N ILE A 43 5.25 -10.72 3.57
CA ILE A 43 5.87 -11.13 4.83
C ILE A 43 7.32 -10.73 4.74
N GLY A 44 7.85 -10.02 5.72
CA GLY A 44 9.24 -9.63 5.75
C GLY A 44 9.83 -9.61 7.15
N VAL A 45 11.14 -9.76 7.21
CA VAL A 45 11.94 -9.63 8.42
C VAL A 45 13.10 -8.72 8.09
N THR A 46 13.26 -7.69 8.90
CA THR A 46 14.36 -6.73 8.82
C THR A 46 15.21 -6.86 10.07
N ARG A 47 16.52 -6.76 9.89
CA ARG A 47 17.48 -6.54 10.95
C ARG A 47 18.17 -5.21 10.71
N ASP A 48 18.19 -4.35 11.71
CA ASP A 48 18.93 -3.09 11.65
C ASP A 48 20.38 -3.24 12.12
N SER A 49 21.18 -2.18 11.95
CA SER A 49 22.59 -2.15 12.35
C SER A 49 22.80 -2.28 13.86
N ASP A 50 21.80 -1.91 14.66
CA ASP A 50 21.75 -2.10 16.12
C ASP A 50 21.36 -3.55 16.52
N ARG A 51 21.27 -4.46 15.56
CA ARG A 51 20.90 -5.88 15.75
C ARG A 51 19.46 -6.08 16.24
N ARG A 52 18.58 -5.08 16.12
CA ARG A 52 17.15 -5.23 16.38
C ARG A 52 16.49 -5.90 15.18
N TYR A 53 15.59 -6.82 15.49
CA TYR A 53 14.79 -7.51 14.49
C TYR A 53 13.38 -6.93 14.47
N SER A 54 12.85 -6.72 13.28
CA SER A 54 11.49 -6.31 13.04
C SER A 54 10.86 -7.23 12.02
N GLU A 55 9.75 -7.84 12.40
CA GLU A 55 8.97 -8.69 11.52
C GLU A 55 7.79 -7.86 11.00
N ARG A 56 7.39 -8.06 9.76
CA ARG A 56 6.25 -7.35 9.18
C ARG A 56 5.44 -8.29 8.32
N VAL A 57 4.13 -8.25 8.52
CA VAL A 57 3.15 -8.94 7.69
C VAL A 57 2.16 -7.90 7.21
N ILE A 58 1.98 -7.80 5.90
CA ILE A 58 0.99 -6.94 5.27
C ILE A 58 0.10 -7.83 4.41
N TRP A 59 -1.19 -7.72 4.61
CA TRP A 59 -2.19 -8.30 3.73
C TRP A 59 -3.04 -7.18 3.17
N SER A 60 -3.13 -7.10 1.86
CA SER A 60 -3.83 -6.00 1.19
C SER A 60 -4.59 -6.49 -0.01
N ARG A 61 -5.59 -5.71 -0.41
CA ARG A 61 -6.30 -5.84 -1.66
C ARG A 61 -6.40 -4.46 -2.29
N SER A 62 -5.86 -4.30 -3.50
CA SER A 62 -5.97 -3.04 -4.22
C SER A 62 -7.42 -2.75 -4.59
N THR A 63 -7.83 -1.49 -4.46
CA THR A 63 -9.15 -1.05 -4.88
C THR A 63 -9.30 -1.17 -6.39
N PRO A 64 -10.33 -1.87 -6.90
CA PRO A 64 -10.54 -2.00 -8.35
C PRO A 64 -10.77 -0.64 -9.02
N SER A 65 -10.20 -0.46 -10.22
CA SER A 65 -10.30 0.79 -10.98
C SER A 65 -11.73 1.12 -11.43
N GLN A 66 -12.55 0.09 -11.68
CA GLN A 66 -13.98 0.23 -12.02
C GLN A 66 -14.86 0.60 -10.82
N GLY A 67 -14.27 0.78 -9.63
CA GLY A 67 -14.99 0.95 -8.37
C GLY A 67 -15.03 -0.33 -7.57
N GLY A 68 -15.12 -0.18 -6.25
CA GLY A 68 -15.10 -1.29 -5.30
C GLY A 68 -14.33 -0.97 -4.03
N LEU A 69 -14.10 -2.01 -3.24
CA LEU A 69 -13.42 -1.94 -1.96
C LEU A 69 -11.97 -2.46 -2.10
N GLY A 70 -11.04 -1.67 -1.59
CA GLY A 70 -9.69 -2.09 -1.27
C GLY A 70 -9.42 -1.90 0.21
N TRP A 71 -8.40 -2.58 0.70
CA TRP A 71 -8.04 -2.58 2.11
C TRP A 71 -6.58 -2.97 2.28
N ASN A 72 -6.01 -2.59 3.41
CA ASN A 72 -4.64 -2.93 3.78
C ASN A 72 -4.57 -3.13 5.29
N LEU A 73 -4.11 -4.31 5.68
CA LEU A 73 -3.89 -4.70 7.06
C LEU A 73 -2.39 -4.98 7.20
N GLY A 74 -1.75 -4.35 8.18
CA GLY A 74 -0.34 -4.55 8.44
C GLY A 74 -0.07 -4.74 9.92
N TYR A 75 0.80 -5.68 10.22
CA TYR A 75 1.29 -5.98 11.55
C TYR A 75 2.82 -5.97 11.52
N GLY A 76 3.42 -5.22 12.43
CA GLY A 76 4.86 -5.14 12.65
C GLY A 76 5.21 -5.59 14.06
N GLY A 77 6.08 -6.59 14.18
CA GLY A 77 6.69 -7.02 15.44
C GLY A 77 8.10 -6.44 15.63
N GLY A 78 8.66 -6.62 16.84
CA GLY A 78 9.99 -6.14 17.21
C GLY A 78 9.96 -5.31 18.50
N ALA A 79 10.80 -4.27 18.55
CA ALA A 79 10.89 -3.37 19.71
C ALA A 79 9.58 -2.63 20.02
N SER A 80 8.76 -2.35 19.00
CA SER A 80 7.38 -1.90 19.17
C SER A 80 6.45 -2.65 18.23
N ARG A 81 5.25 -2.96 18.73
CA ARG A 81 4.20 -3.66 17.99
C ARG A 81 3.41 -2.64 17.20
N TYR A 82 3.80 -2.42 15.95
CA TYR A 82 3.12 -1.53 15.02
C TYR A 82 1.95 -2.26 14.35
N GLN A 83 0.84 -1.57 14.19
CA GLN A 83 -0.34 -2.09 13.49
C GLN A 83 -0.88 -1.00 12.58
N GLN A 84 -1.39 -1.41 11.43
CA GLN A 84 -2.09 -0.55 10.49
C GLN A 84 -3.30 -1.28 9.93
N ALA A 85 -4.38 -0.55 9.75
CA ALA A 85 -5.59 -1.04 9.10
C ALA A 85 -6.24 0.12 8.38
N ASP A 86 -6.34 0.03 7.06
CA ASP A 86 -7.02 1.03 6.23
C ASP A 86 -7.94 0.37 5.21
N LEU A 87 -8.96 1.14 4.84
CA LEU A 87 -10.04 0.76 3.96
C LEU A 87 -10.23 1.90 2.96
N THR A 88 -10.37 1.54 1.69
CA THR A 88 -10.60 2.47 0.59
C THR A 88 -11.80 1.98 -0.22
N TRP A 89 -12.86 2.77 -0.25
CA TRP A 89 -14.03 2.52 -1.08
C TRP A 89 -14.10 3.53 -2.22
N ARG A 90 -13.93 3.03 -3.44
CA ARG A 90 -14.03 3.82 -4.67
C ARG A 90 -15.41 3.64 -5.28
N MET A 91 -16.14 4.73 -5.42
CA MET A 91 -17.37 4.83 -6.20
C MET A 91 -17.07 5.54 -7.54
N GLN A 92 -18.10 5.67 -8.39
CA GLN A 92 -17.95 6.29 -9.72
C GLN A 92 -17.43 7.75 -9.64
N ASN A 93 -17.93 8.53 -8.68
CA ASN A 93 -17.65 9.97 -8.61
C ASN A 93 -16.90 10.40 -7.34
N VAL A 94 -16.78 9.52 -6.35
CA VAL A 94 -16.17 9.82 -5.05
C VAL A 94 -15.33 8.65 -4.57
N GLN A 95 -14.34 8.93 -3.73
CA GLN A 95 -13.52 7.96 -3.06
C GLN A 95 -13.49 8.27 -1.57
N LEU A 96 -13.88 7.29 -0.77
CA LEU A 96 -13.84 7.33 0.68
C LEU A 96 -12.67 6.47 1.16
N GLN A 97 -11.91 6.99 2.10
CA GLN A 97 -10.78 6.31 2.70
C GLN A 97 -10.80 6.53 4.19
N GLY A 98 -10.33 5.54 4.94
CA GLY A 98 -10.17 5.69 6.37
C GLY A 98 -9.37 4.56 6.94
N GLY A 99 -8.71 4.83 8.05
CA GLY A 99 -7.86 3.85 8.67
C GLY A 99 -7.30 4.29 10.00
N LEU A 100 -6.48 3.41 10.53
CA LEU A 100 -5.73 3.63 11.74
C LEU A 100 -4.34 3.04 11.56
N TYR A 101 -3.38 3.65 12.23
CA TYR A 101 -2.04 3.10 12.32
C TYR A 101 -1.36 3.58 13.59
N GLY A 102 -0.39 2.81 14.07
CA GLY A 102 0.40 3.19 15.24
C GLY A 102 0.85 1.98 16.04
N GLU A 103 1.38 2.26 17.22
CA GLU A 103 1.88 1.25 18.13
C GLU A 103 0.77 0.75 19.06
N THR A 104 0.94 -0.43 19.64
CA THR A 104 -0.04 -0.97 20.58
C THR A 104 -0.24 -0.01 21.76
N GLY A 105 -1.44 0.55 21.87
CA GLY A 105 -1.78 1.55 22.89
C GLY A 105 -1.68 3.01 22.44
N ASN A 106 -1.14 3.28 21.25
CA ASN A 106 -1.07 4.61 20.65
C ASN A 106 -1.37 4.58 19.14
N TYR A 107 -2.65 4.76 18.80
CA TYR A 107 -3.12 4.70 17.42
C TYR A 107 -3.55 6.08 16.93
N THR A 108 -3.06 6.45 15.76
CA THR A 108 -3.59 7.56 14.96
C THR A 108 -4.71 7.03 14.09
N ARG A 109 -5.84 7.74 14.04
CA ARG A 109 -6.99 7.41 13.19
C ARG A 109 -7.19 8.54 12.20
N TRP A 110 -7.56 8.20 10.98
CA TRP A 110 -7.77 9.17 9.91
C TRP A 110 -8.94 8.74 9.02
N ALA A 111 -9.55 9.73 8.37
CA ALA A 111 -10.58 9.54 7.37
C ALA A 111 -10.42 10.63 6.31
N ASP A 112 -10.64 10.26 5.04
CA ASP A 112 -10.51 11.12 3.87
C ASP A 112 -11.68 10.87 2.92
N LEU A 113 -12.21 11.94 2.34
CA LEU A 113 -13.20 11.90 1.28
C LEU A 113 -12.70 12.77 0.14
N SER A 114 -12.58 12.18 -1.04
CA SER A 114 -12.14 12.88 -2.24
C SER A 114 -13.11 12.69 -3.40
N GLY A 115 -13.22 13.71 -4.24
CA GLY A 115 -14.07 13.77 -5.42
C GLY A 115 -13.82 15.09 -6.13
N SER A 116 -14.36 15.23 -7.34
CA SER A 116 -14.25 16.45 -8.13
C SER A 116 -15.60 16.78 -8.75
N LEU A 117 -15.83 18.07 -8.95
CA LEU A 117 -16.98 18.62 -9.67
C LEU A 117 -16.43 19.49 -10.79
N VAL A 118 -16.82 19.20 -12.03
CA VAL A 118 -16.48 20.00 -13.21
C VAL A 118 -17.74 20.71 -13.67
N TRP A 119 -17.64 22.01 -13.91
CA TRP A 119 -18.73 22.81 -14.46
C TRP A 119 -18.37 23.26 -15.88
N MET A 120 -19.15 22.84 -16.88
CA MET A 120 -19.01 23.23 -18.28
C MET A 120 -20.39 23.33 -18.94
N ASP A 121 -20.57 24.27 -19.87
CA ASP A 121 -21.78 24.41 -20.72
C ASP A 121 -23.11 24.33 -19.95
N ASN A 122 -23.22 25.08 -18.84
CA ASN A 122 -24.40 25.08 -17.95
C ASN A 122 -24.73 23.72 -17.27
N ALA A 123 -23.82 22.75 -17.25
CA ALA A 123 -23.99 21.44 -16.60
C ALA A 123 -22.87 21.11 -15.60
N VAL A 124 -23.22 20.49 -14.48
CA VAL A 124 -22.27 20.06 -13.44
C VAL A 124 -22.06 18.54 -13.52
N PHE A 125 -20.81 18.12 -13.63
CA PHE A 125 -20.40 16.72 -13.70
C PHE A 125 -19.55 16.36 -12.48
N ALA A 126 -19.94 15.33 -11.72
CA ALA A 126 -19.12 14.80 -10.65
C ALA A 126 -18.17 13.73 -11.18
N SER A 127 -16.91 13.72 -10.76
CA SER A 127 -15.94 12.69 -11.17
C SER A 127 -14.97 12.37 -10.04
N ASN A 128 -14.42 11.15 -10.02
CA ASN A 128 -13.41 10.79 -9.04
C ASN A 128 -12.13 11.63 -9.24
N ARG A 129 -11.32 11.85 -8.19
CA ARG A 129 -10.11 12.69 -8.28
C ARG A 129 -9.20 12.15 -9.39
N ILE A 130 -8.92 12.98 -10.38
CA ILE A 130 -8.02 12.67 -11.50
C ILE A 130 -6.59 12.78 -10.95
N ASN A 131 -5.95 11.63 -10.69
CA ASN A 131 -4.50 11.59 -10.50
C ASN A 131 -3.86 11.50 -11.88
N ASP A 132 -3.44 12.66 -12.40
CA ASP A 132 -2.52 12.95 -13.51
C ASP A 132 -2.56 12.12 -14.82
N ALA A 133 -2.49 12.89 -15.92
CA ALA A 133 -2.53 12.54 -17.36
C ALA A 133 -3.91 12.17 -17.93
N PHE A 134 -4.66 13.19 -18.37
CA PHE A 134 -5.75 13.02 -19.32
C PHE A 134 -5.16 13.00 -20.75
N VAL A 135 -5.53 11.99 -21.54
CA VAL A 135 -5.49 12.09 -23.01
C VAL A 135 -6.90 12.42 -23.48
N LEU A 136 -7.03 13.54 -24.17
CA LEU A 136 -8.26 13.95 -24.83
C LEU A 136 -8.44 13.09 -26.10
N VAL A 137 -9.29 12.07 -26.04
CA VAL A 137 -9.79 11.43 -27.27
C VAL A 137 -11.06 12.15 -27.68
N SER A 138 -10.92 13.09 -28.62
CA SER A 138 -12.06 13.68 -29.31
C SER A 138 -12.49 12.72 -30.42
N THR A 139 -13.48 11.87 -30.16
CA THR A 139 -14.26 11.26 -31.25
C THR A 139 -15.32 12.26 -31.67
N LYS A 140 -14.93 13.27 -32.45
CA LYS A 140 -15.87 13.97 -33.32
C LYS A 140 -16.03 13.15 -34.59
N GLY A 141 -17.22 12.55 -34.76
CA GLY A 141 -17.74 12.03 -36.03
C GLY A 141 -17.18 10.69 -36.46
#